data_AF-A0A7S2BU49-F1
#
_entry.id   AF-A0A7S2BU49-F1
#
_cell.length_a   1.000
_cell.length_b   1.000
_cell.length_c   1.000
_cell.angle_alpha   90.00
_cell.angle_beta   90.00
_cell.angle_gamma   90.00
#
_symmetry.space_group_name_H-M   'P 1'
#
loop_
_entity.id
_entity.type
_entity.pdbx_description
1 polymer ?
#
loop_
_entity_poly.entity_id
_entity_poly.type
_entity_poly.pdbx_seq_one_letter_code
_entity_poly.pdbx_strand_id
1 'polypeptide(L)'
;GTPKAGLSQFAASLACEVMAKGIDVTVIHPSPVASNFYNNLAKIDALEMARKTAVSADTLPAVIFQSIGWFVQRDVGMAAMIVRVVVSCCSYNFLSVVFGMGAPLSGDYKRHDK
;
A
#
# COMPACT_ATOMS: atom_id res chain seq x y z
N GLY A 1 -7.28 -4.15 2.43
CA GLY A 1 -7.23 -2.67 2.37
C GLY A 1 -7.32 -2.06 3.75
N THR A 2 -8.36 -2.41 4.51
CA THR A 2 -8.78 -1.74 5.76
C THR A 2 -7.68 -1.62 6.84
N PRO A 3 -6.92 -2.67 7.20
CA PRO A 3 -5.91 -2.53 8.25
C PRO A 3 -4.76 -1.60 7.86
N LYS A 4 -4.37 -1.60 6.57
CA LYS A 4 -3.28 -0.77 6.06
C LYS A 4 -3.64 0.72 6.09
N ALA A 5 -4.85 1.05 5.67
CA ALA A 5 -5.36 2.42 5.73
C ALA A 5 -5.49 2.93 7.18
N GLY A 6 -5.94 2.06 8.10
CA GLY A 6 -5.99 2.37 9.53
C GLY A 6 -4.60 2.70 10.11
N LEU A 7 -3.57 1.91 9.76
CA LEU A 7 -2.19 2.18 10.19
C LEU A 7 -1.65 3.50 9.66
N SER A 8 -1.92 3.83 8.39
CA SER A 8 -1.52 5.11 7.79
C SER A 8 -2.12 6.29 8.56
N GLN A 9 -3.39 6.18 8.94
CA GLN A 9 -4.09 7.23 9.69
C GLN A 9 -3.59 7.32 11.13
N PHE A 10 -3.40 6.18 11.78
CA PHE A 10 -2.86 6.11 13.13
C PHE A 10 -1.48 6.74 13.22
N ALA A 11 -0.58 6.43 12.29
CA ALA A 11 0.74 7.02 12.25
C ALA A 11 0.72 8.53 11.96
N ALA A 12 -0.18 8.99 11.08
CA ALA A 12 -0.33 10.42 10.82
C ALA A 12 -0.77 11.18 12.08
N SER A 13 -1.75 10.65 12.82
CA SER A 13 -2.18 11.24 14.09
C SER A 13 -1.08 11.20 15.15
N LEU A 14 -0.40 10.06 15.30
CA LEU A 14 0.67 9.88 16.29
C LEU A 14 1.86 10.82 16.00
N ALA A 15 2.26 10.95 14.73
CA ALA A 15 3.35 11.83 14.31
C ALA A 15 3.11 13.28 14.78
N CYS A 16 1.90 13.81 14.60
CA CYS A 16 1.55 15.16 15.04
C CYS A 16 1.71 15.36 16.55
N GLU A 17 1.40 14.36 17.37
CA GLU A 17 1.46 14.45 18.83
C GLU A 17 2.89 14.38 19.37
N VAL A 18 3.76 13.62 18.70
CA VAL A 18 5.11 13.32 19.21
C VAL A 18 6.22 14.11 18.50
N MET A 19 5.91 14.81 17.41
CA MET A 19 6.86 15.62 16.64
C MET A 19 7.54 16.70 17.51
N ALA A 20 6.78 17.37 18.38
CA ALA A 20 7.33 18.37 19.30
C ALA A 20 8.30 17.79 20.34
N LYS A 21 8.27 16.46 20.56
CA LYS A 21 9.19 15.74 21.44
C LYS A 21 10.42 15.20 20.71
N GLY A 22 10.58 15.53 19.42
CA GLY A 22 11.68 15.03 18.59
C GLY A 22 11.56 13.55 18.24
N ILE A 23 10.37 12.96 18.34
CA ILE A 23 10.12 11.56 17.97
C ILE A 23 9.65 11.53 16.51
N ASP A 24 10.34 10.75 15.68
CA ASP A 24 9.96 10.51 14.28
C ASP A 24 9.00 9.32 14.18
N VAL A 25 7.93 9.49 13.40
CA VAL A 25 6.94 8.42 13.14
C VAL A 25 6.77 8.34 11.63
N THR A 26 7.20 7.20 11.07
CA THR A 26 7.19 6.96 9.62
C THR A 26 6.48 5.65 9.31
N VAL A 27 5.53 5.66 8.38
CA VAL A 27 4.91 4.47 7.80
C VAL A 27 5.37 4.27 6.36
N ILE A 28 5.79 3.05 6.07
CA ILE A 28 6.31 2.67 4.75
C ILE A 28 5.26 1.83 4.03
N HIS A 29 4.93 2.24 2.81
CA HIS A 29 4.01 1.58 1.90
C HIS A 29 4.79 1.01 0.71
N PRO A 30 5.37 -0.19 0.84
CA PRO A 30 6.01 -0.80 -0.29
C PRO A 30 4.97 -1.32 -1.27
N SER A 31 5.25 -1.14 -2.56
CA SER A 31 4.70 -1.97 -3.63
C SER A 31 5.00 -3.44 -3.32
N PRO A 32 4.31 -4.41 -3.95
CA PRO A 32 4.56 -5.85 -3.74
C PRO A 32 6.05 -6.16 -3.60
N VAL A 33 6.48 -6.82 -2.52
CA VAL A 33 7.91 -7.09 -2.29
C VAL A 33 8.18 -8.54 -2.58
N ALA A 34 9.17 -8.83 -3.43
CA ALA A 34 9.60 -10.20 -3.72
C ALA A 34 10.15 -10.88 -2.46
N SER A 35 9.26 -11.50 -1.70
CA SER A 35 9.53 -12.11 -0.40
C SER A 35 8.93 -13.52 -0.34
N ASN A 36 9.33 -14.29 0.67
CA ASN A 36 8.83 -15.65 0.89
C ASN A 36 7.30 -15.73 1.12
N PHE A 37 6.62 -14.60 1.29
CA PHE A 37 5.16 -14.49 1.30
C PHE A 37 4.52 -15.14 0.06
N TYR A 38 5.17 -15.06 -1.10
CA TYR A 38 4.64 -15.60 -2.36
C TYR A 38 4.83 -17.12 -2.55
N ASN A 39 5.57 -17.79 -1.67
CA ASN A 39 5.92 -19.21 -1.88
C ASN A 39 4.76 -20.18 -1.56
N ASN A 40 3.79 -19.78 -0.74
CA ASN A 40 2.70 -20.64 -0.26
C ASN A 40 1.29 -20.07 -0.53
N LEU A 41 1.15 -19.11 -1.46
CA LEU A 41 -0.15 -18.50 -1.74
C LEU A 41 -0.96 -19.33 -2.74
N ALA A 42 -2.27 -19.43 -2.49
CA ALA A 42 -3.23 -19.89 -3.47
C ALA A 42 -3.09 -19.07 -4.77
N LYS A 43 -3.23 -19.73 -5.92
CA LYS A 43 -3.15 -19.11 -7.26
C LYS A 43 -4.32 -18.14 -7.48
N ILE A 44 -4.21 -16.96 -6.88
CA ILE A 44 -5.10 -15.84 -7.07
C ILE A 44 -4.43 -14.96 -8.13
N ASP A 45 -5.12 -14.74 -9.26
CA ASP A 45 -4.57 -14.04 -10.42
C ASP A 45 -4.09 -12.61 -10.04
N ALA A 46 -4.78 -11.96 -9.11
CA ALA A 46 -4.39 -10.65 -8.59
C ALA A 46 -3.03 -10.67 -7.85
N LEU A 47 -2.70 -11.75 -7.15
CA LEU A 47 -1.42 -11.90 -6.45
C LEU A 47 -0.27 -12.19 -7.41
N GLU A 48 -0.52 -12.93 -8.50
CA GLU A 48 0.47 -13.18 -9.54
C GLU A 48 0.77 -11.91 -10.35
N MET A 49 -0.25 -11.10 -10.64
CA MET A 49 -0.06 -9.76 -11.20
C MET A 49 0.75 -8.84 -10.27
N ALA A 50 0.44 -8.86 -8.96
CA ALA A 50 1.18 -8.09 -7.97
C ALA A 50 2.67 -8.50 -7.92
N ARG A 51 2.98 -9.80 -8.06
CA ARG A 51 4.36 -10.30 -8.10
C ARG A 51 5.16 -9.76 -9.30
N LYS A 52 4.52 -9.53 -10.46
CA LYS A 52 5.20 -8.96 -11.64
C LYS A 52 5.63 -7.51 -11.45
N THR A 53 4.93 -6.78 -10.59
CA THR A 53 5.27 -5.39 -10.22
C THR A 53 6.15 -5.31 -8.98
N ALA A 54 6.72 -6.44 -8.54
CA ALA A 54 7.37 -6.49 -7.25
C ALA A 54 8.72 -5.77 -7.23
N VAL A 55 8.95 -5.01 -6.16
CA VAL A 55 10.23 -4.37 -5.86
C VAL A 55 11.17 -5.36 -5.16
N SER A 56 12.47 -5.21 -5.41
CA SER A 56 13.49 -6.02 -4.74
C SER A 56 13.54 -5.72 -3.25
N ALA A 57 13.59 -6.77 -2.44
CA ALA A 57 13.66 -6.68 -0.98
C ALA A 57 14.91 -5.93 -0.49
N ASP A 58 16.03 -6.02 -1.22
CA ASP A 58 17.32 -5.44 -0.82
C ASP A 58 17.30 -3.89 -0.82
N THR A 59 16.38 -3.29 -1.56
CA THR A 59 16.28 -1.82 -1.65
C THR A 59 15.49 -1.22 -0.51
N LEU A 60 14.67 -2.01 0.19
CA LEU A 60 13.75 -1.54 1.20
C LEU A 60 14.45 -0.97 2.45
N PRO A 61 15.51 -1.59 3.01
CA PRO A 61 16.23 -1.04 4.16
C PRO A 61 16.80 0.36 3.91
N ALA A 62 17.41 0.57 2.75
CA ALA A 62 17.97 1.87 2.38
C ALA A 62 16.89 2.95 2.32
N VAL A 63 15.72 2.64 1.74
CA VAL A 63 14.60 3.58 1.67
C VAL A 63 14.01 3.87 3.05
N ILE A 64 13.94 2.88 3.94
CA ILE A 64 13.50 3.07 5.33
C ILE A 64 14.42 4.08 6.03
N PHE A 65 15.74 3.87 5.99
CA PHE A 65 16.69 4.76 6.63
C PHE A 65 16.68 6.17 6.03
N GLN A 66 16.50 6.29 4.71
CA GLN A 66 16.37 7.59 4.04
C GLN A 66 15.08 8.34 4.39
N SER A 67 14.06 7.66 4.92
CA SER A 67 12.76 8.28 5.20
C SER A 67 12.69 8.95 6.57
N ILE A 68 13.61 8.61 7.47
CA ILE A 68 13.64 9.09 8.86
C ILE A 68 13.72 10.61 8.87
N GLY A 69 12.76 11.26 9.53
CA GLY A 69 12.72 12.71 9.75
C GLY A 69 12.20 13.53 8.56
N TRP A 70 11.89 12.90 7.43
CA TRP A 70 11.41 13.60 6.23
C TRP A 70 9.97 13.24 5.86
N PHE A 71 9.51 12.02 6.19
CA PHE A 71 8.23 11.52 5.70
C PHE A 71 7.45 10.77 6.76
N VAL A 72 6.26 11.25 7.10
CA VAL A 72 5.31 10.47 7.93
C VAL A 72 4.74 9.28 7.17
N GLN A 73 4.59 9.41 5.86
CA GLN A 73 4.16 8.34 4.97
C GLN A 73 5.07 8.29 3.73
N ARG A 74 5.67 7.13 3.45
CA ARG A 74 6.54 6.92 2.29
C ARG A 74 6.07 5.75 1.45
N ASP A 75 5.70 6.04 0.21
CA ASP A 75 5.40 5.02 -0.79
C ASP A 75 6.67 4.59 -1.53
N VAL A 76 6.86 3.27 -1.69
CA VAL A 76 8.03 2.68 -2.36
C VAL A 76 7.58 1.92 -3.60
N GLY A 77 8.11 2.31 -4.75
CA GLY A 77 7.77 1.74 -6.06
C GLY A 77 6.72 2.55 -6.84
N MET A 78 6.85 2.51 -8.16
CA MET A 78 6.04 3.31 -9.10
C MET A 78 4.54 3.00 -8.99
N ALA A 79 4.17 1.72 -8.80
CA ALA A 79 2.77 1.32 -8.71
C ALA A 79 2.06 1.96 -7.50
N ALA A 80 2.69 1.91 -6.32
CA ALA A 80 2.15 2.56 -5.11
C ALA A 80 2.03 4.09 -5.29
N MET A 81 3.05 4.72 -5.90
CA MET A 81 3.05 6.16 -6.15
C MET A 81 1.91 6.58 -7.09
N ILE A 82 1.69 5.84 -8.19
CA ILE A 82 0.60 6.11 -9.14
C ILE A 82 -0.76 6.00 -8.45
N VAL A 83 -0.98 4.94 -7.67
CA VAL A 83 -2.23 4.76 -6.93
C VAL A 83 -2.47 5.93 -5.98
N ARG A 84 -1.42 6.42 -5.31
CA ARG A 84 -1.54 7.58 -4.43
C ARG A 84 -1.93 8.84 -5.18
N VAL A 85 -1.31 9.13 -6.32
CA VAL A 85 -1.67 10.29 -7.15
C VAL A 85 -3.14 10.20 -7.59
N VAL A 86 -3.60 9.03 -8.04
CA VAL A 86 -5.00 8.81 -8.43
C VAL A 86 -5.96 9.05 -7.26
N VAL A 87 -5.63 8.54 -6.08
CA VAL A 87 -6.42 8.73 -4.86
C VAL A 87 -6.40 10.18 -4.37
N SER A 88 -5.32 10.93 -4.62
CA SER A 88 -5.27 12.37 -4.34
C SER A 88 -6.12 13.18 -5.32
N CYS A 89 -6.28 12.74 -6.57
CA CYS A 89 -7.09 13.44 -7.57
C CYS A 89 -8.60 13.16 -7.43
N CYS A 90 -8.98 11.98 -6.93
CA CYS A 90 -10.37 11.54 -6.85
C CYS A 90 -10.81 11.38 -5.39
N SER A 91 -12.03 11.81 -5.05
CA SER A 91 -12.58 11.58 -3.71
C SER A 91 -12.59 10.10 -3.37
N TYR A 92 -12.21 9.75 -2.13
CA TYR A 92 -12.31 8.39 -1.61
C TYR A 92 -13.71 7.80 -1.78
N ASN A 93 -14.77 8.61 -1.67
CA ASN A 93 -16.14 8.16 -1.83
C ASN A 93 -16.49 7.85 -3.29
N PHE A 94 -15.90 8.58 -4.24
CA PHE A 94 -16.07 8.29 -5.65
C PHE A 94 -15.37 6.98 -6.02
N LEU A 95 -14.13 6.82 -5.57
CA LEU A 95 -13.34 5.62 -5.83
C LEU A 95 -13.98 4.37 -5.20
N SER A 96 -14.50 4.46 -3.97
CA SER A 96 -15.13 3.31 -3.31
C SER A 96 -16.35 2.79 -4.07
N VAL A 97 -17.18 3.67 -4.63
CA VAL A 97 -18.33 3.30 -5.47
C VAL A 97 -17.87 2.68 -6.79
N VAL A 98 -16.89 3.28 -7.47
CA VAL A 98 -16.35 2.76 -8.73
C VAL A 98 -15.73 1.37 -8.54
N PHE A 99 -14.93 1.17 -7.49
CA PHE A 99 -14.37 -0.14 -7.17
C PHE A 99 -15.46 -1.17 -6.79
N GLY A 100 -16.51 -0.75 -6.08
CA GLY A 100 -17.66 -1.61 -5.79
C GLY A 100 -18.42 -2.04 -7.04
N MET A 101 -18.67 -1.12 -7.97
CA MET A 101 -19.32 -1.41 -9.26
C MET A 101 -18.44 -2.27 -10.18
N GLY A 102 -17.12 -2.13 -10.10
CA GLY A 102 -16.15 -2.91 -10.89
C GLY A 102 -15.84 -4.29 -10.31
N ALA A 103 -16.17 -4.56 -9.04
CA ALA A 103 -15.87 -5.83 -8.39
C ALA A 103 -16.41 -7.06 -9.16
N PRO A 104 -17.65 -7.07 -9.70
CA PRO A 104 -18.19 -8.19 -10.46
C PRO A 104 -17.47 -8.47 -11.79
N LEU A 105 -16.72 -7.48 -12.30
CA LEU A 105 -15.96 -7.63 -13.55
C LEU A 105 -14.59 -8.29 -13.31
N SER A 106 -14.13 -8.35 -12.06
CA SER A 106 -12.84 -8.96 -11.72
C SER A 106 -12.87 -10.48 -11.90
N GLY A 107 -11.76 -11.04 -12.41
CA GLY A 107 -11.62 -12.49 -12.63
C GLY A 107 -11.71 -13.28 -11.33
N ASP A 108 -11.26 -12.69 -10.21
CA ASP A 108 -11.35 -13.29 -8.88
C ASP A 108 -12.81 -13.42 -8.39
N TYR A 109 -13.63 -12.38 -8.57
CA TYR A 109 -15.06 -12.43 -8.21
C TYR A 109 -15.80 -13.55 -8.97
N LYS A 110 -15.53 -13.69 -10.27
CA LYS A 110 -16.18 -14.70 -11.12
C LYS A 110 -15.76 -16.14 -10.80
N ARG A 111 -14.57 -16.36 -10.24
CA ARG A 111 -13.99 -17.69 -9.99
C ARG A 111 -14.11 -18.16 -8.54
N HIS A 112 -14.19 -17.23 -7.58
CA HIS A 112 -14.10 -17.56 -6.14
C HIS A 112 -15.27 -17.05 -5.29
N ASP A 113 -16.19 -16.24 -5.84
CA ASP A 113 -17.36 -15.70 -5.12
C ASP A 113 -18.69 -16.33 -5.61
N LYS A 114 -18.65 -17.58 -6.07
CA LYS A 114 -19.84 -18.42 -6.33
C LYS A 114 -20.13 -19.33 -5.15
#